data_AF-A0A238BJV5-F1
#
_entry.id   AF-A0A238BJV5-F1
#
_cell.length_a   1.000
_cell.length_b   1.000
_cell.length_c   1.000
_cell.angle_alpha   90.00
_cell.angle_beta   90.00
_cell.angle_gamma   90.00
#
_symmetry.space_group_name_H-M   'P 1'
#
loop_
_entity.id
_entity.type
_entity.pdbx_description
1 polymer ?
#
loop_
_entity_poly.entity_id
_entity_poly.type
_entity_poly.pdbx_seq_one_letter_code
_entity_poly.pdbx_strand_id
1 'polypeptide(L)'
;KVKQLFIERKNSLPTLFDEFAKSARTAKGALLLAVVGGKLSEGINFSDELGRTVVVVGLPYMNSEDIIMKEKLKFMQSEFGPRSGVEYYEAKCMHAINQSVGRAIRHRNDYAAIVLIDVRYKNRRIVK
;
A
#
# COMPACT_ATOMS: atom_id res chain seq x y z
N LYS A 1 16.35 -20.31 -7.18
CA LYS A 1 16.78 -19.25 -8.14
C LYS A 1 16.42 -17.89 -7.53
N VAL A 2 17.34 -16.93 -7.49
CA VAL A 2 17.11 -15.59 -6.92
C VAL A 2 16.29 -14.75 -7.89
N LYS A 3 15.15 -14.18 -7.46
CA LYS A 3 14.34 -13.26 -8.28
C LYS A 3 15.08 -11.94 -8.50
N GLN A 4 14.88 -11.32 -9.66
CA GLN A 4 15.43 -9.98 -9.89
C GLN A 4 14.70 -8.95 -9.04
N LEU A 5 15.44 -8.06 -8.40
CA LEU A 5 14.93 -7.04 -7.50
C LEU A 5 14.85 -5.68 -8.21
N PHE A 6 13.68 -5.06 -8.14
CA PHE A 6 13.39 -3.71 -8.60
C PHE A 6 12.99 -2.87 -7.38
N ILE A 7 13.49 -1.64 -7.29
CA ILE A 7 13.26 -0.76 -6.13
C ILE A 7 12.79 0.61 -6.62
N GLU A 8 11.64 1.04 -6.13
CA GLU A 8 11.16 2.41 -6.28
C GLU A 8 12.06 3.38 -5.50
N ARG A 9 12.49 4.44 -6.18
CA ARG A 9 13.24 5.56 -5.62
C ARG A 9 12.54 6.84 -6.07
N LYS A 10 12.79 7.94 -5.35
CA LYS A 10 12.20 9.26 -5.64
C LYS A 10 12.41 9.70 -7.10
N ASN A 11 13.56 9.31 -7.69
CA ASN A 11 13.94 9.60 -9.08
C ASN A 11 13.95 8.34 -9.96
N SER A 12 13.14 7.32 -9.65
CA SER A 12 13.05 6.14 -10.50
C SER A 12 12.64 6.52 -11.92
N LEU A 13 13.31 5.91 -12.90
CA LEU A 13 12.96 6.06 -14.30
C LEU A 13 11.54 5.54 -14.53
N PRO A 14 10.76 6.17 -15.42
CA PRO A 14 9.45 5.66 -15.82
C PRO A 14 9.51 4.20 -16.32
N THR A 15 10.64 3.78 -16.89
CA THR A 15 10.87 2.44 -17.44
C THR A 15 11.01 1.33 -16.39
N LEU A 16 11.20 1.66 -15.11
CA LEU A 16 11.40 0.68 -14.05
C LEU A 16 10.25 -0.33 -13.99
N PHE A 17 9.02 0.14 -14.13
CA PHE A 17 7.86 -0.74 -14.10
C PHE A 17 7.81 -1.65 -15.33
N ASP A 18 8.16 -1.14 -16.51
CA ASP A 18 8.17 -1.94 -17.74
C ASP A 18 9.21 -3.05 -17.68
N GLU A 19 10.39 -2.77 -17.13
CA GLU A 19 11.46 -3.75 -16.91
C GLU A 19 11.06 -4.80 -15.87
N PHE A 20 10.40 -4.37 -14.78
CA PHE A 20 9.80 -5.26 -13.81
C PHE A 20 8.76 -6.17 -14.46
N ALA A 21 7.82 -5.60 -15.23
CA ALA A 21 6.73 -6.35 -15.86
C ALA A 21 7.25 -7.38 -16.86
N LYS A 22 8.29 -7.05 -17.64
CA LYS A 22 8.98 -7.99 -18.52
C LYS A 22 9.61 -9.14 -17.73
N SER A 23 10.32 -8.82 -16.64
CA SER A 23 11.00 -9.82 -15.81
C SER A 23 10.02 -10.71 -15.03
N ALA A 24 8.91 -10.14 -14.57
CA ALA A 24 7.88 -10.83 -13.78
C ALA A 24 7.15 -11.92 -14.58
N ARG A 25 6.99 -11.74 -15.90
CA ARG A 25 6.37 -12.72 -16.81
C ARG A 25 7.29 -13.89 -17.20
N THR A 26 8.56 -13.84 -16.81
CA THR A 26 9.47 -14.98 -17.03
C THR A 26 9.25 -16.06 -15.96
N ALA A 27 9.63 -17.31 -16.26
CA ALA A 27 9.57 -18.41 -15.28
C ALA A 27 10.39 -18.16 -13.99
N LYS A 28 11.32 -17.19 -14.02
CA LYS A 28 12.10 -16.77 -12.84
C LYS A 28 11.32 -15.83 -11.93
N GLY A 29 10.43 -15.01 -12.50
CA GLY A 29 9.71 -13.94 -11.83
C GLY A 29 10.60 -12.78 -11.34
N ALA A 30 9.98 -11.78 -10.73
CA ALA A 30 10.63 -10.59 -10.20
C ALA A 30 10.04 -10.17 -8.86
N LEU A 31 10.76 -9.31 -8.13
CA LEU A 31 10.32 -8.65 -6.91
C LEU A 31 10.40 -7.14 -7.12
N LEU A 32 9.31 -6.44 -6.79
CA LEU A 32 9.26 -4.98 -6.79
C LEU A 32 9.06 -4.49 -5.35
N LEU A 33 9.96 -3.63 -4.89
CA LEU A 33 9.81 -2.89 -3.64
C LEU A 33 9.33 -1.49 -3.97
N ALA A 34 8.15 -1.14 -3.48
CA ALA A 34 7.49 0.15 -3.70
C ALA A 34 7.06 0.75 -2.37
N VAL A 35 6.81 2.07 -2.35
CA VAL A 35 6.36 2.80 -1.16
C VAL A 35 4.88 3.07 -1.28
N VAL A 36 4.10 2.77 -0.23
CA VAL A 36 2.66 3.12 -0.19
C VAL A 36 2.49 4.64 -0.20
N GLY A 37 1.62 5.14 -1.08
CA GLY A 37 1.50 6.58 -1.38
C GLY A 37 2.57 7.10 -2.36
N GLY A 38 3.44 6.22 -2.86
CA GLY A 38 4.39 6.49 -3.92
C GLY A 38 3.77 6.35 -5.31
N LYS A 39 4.51 6.82 -6.33
CA LYS A 39 4.05 6.83 -7.74
C LYS A 39 3.67 5.45 -8.22
N LEU A 40 4.44 4.41 -7.88
CA LEU A 40 4.15 3.06 -8.35
C LEU A 40 2.98 2.42 -7.59
N SER A 41 2.80 2.75 -6.30
CA SER A 41 1.70 2.22 -5.49
C SER A 41 0.33 2.80 -5.84
N GLU A 42 0.27 4.05 -6.32
CA GLU A 42 -0.97 4.75 -6.68
C GLU A 42 -1.18 4.91 -8.20
N GLY A 43 -0.11 4.90 -8.99
CA GLY A 43 -0.19 5.18 -10.43
C GLY A 43 -0.33 3.93 -11.29
N ILE A 44 -0.01 2.76 -10.74
CA ILE A 44 0.21 1.56 -11.56
C ILE A 44 -0.77 0.46 -11.20
N ASN A 45 -1.19 -0.27 -12.23
CA ASN A 45 -2.09 -1.39 -12.10
C ASN A 45 -1.28 -2.68 -12.31
N PHE A 46 -1.31 -3.63 -11.36
CA PHE A 46 -0.63 -4.94 -11.49
C PHE A 46 -1.56 -5.95 -12.18
N SER A 47 -1.41 -6.13 -13.51
CA SER A 47 -2.43 -6.82 -14.34
C SER A 47 -2.14 -8.29 -14.43
N ASP A 48 -3.18 -9.09 -14.29
CA ASP A 48 -3.17 -10.51 -14.60
C ASP A 48 -2.04 -11.24 -13.85
N GLU A 49 -0.99 -11.64 -14.55
CA GLU A 49 0.16 -12.37 -14.01
C GLU A 49 1.07 -11.52 -13.09
N LEU A 50 0.89 -10.20 -13.08
CA LEU A 50 1.67 -9.29 -12.23
C LEU A 50 1.03 -9.17 -10.85
N GLY A 51 1.85 -9.23 -9.80
CA GLY A 51 1.37 -8.95 -8.44
C GLY A 51 0.61 -10.10 -7.75
N ARG A 52 0.87 -11.37 -8.13
CA ARG A 52 0.26 -12.57 -7.49
C ARG A 52 0.45 -12.68 -5.98
N THR A 53 1.47 -12.01 -5.43
CA THR A 53 1.64 -11.87 -3.99
C THR A 53 2.01 -10.44 -3.69
N VAL A 54 1.20 -9.78 -2.87
CA VAL A 54 1.48 -8.44 -2.35
C VAL A 54 1.81 -8.58 -0.88
N VAL A 55 2.98 -8.08 -0.51
CA VAL A 55 3.45 -8.05 0.88
C VAL A 55 3.43 -6.61 1.35
N VAL A 56 2.62 -6.31 2.35
CA VAL A 56 2.56 -5.00 2.99
C VAL A 56 3.32 -5.11 4.31
N VAL A 57 4.41 -4.36 4.42
CA VAL A 57 5.25 -4.32 5.62
C VAL A 57 4.91 -3.07 6.42
N GLY A 58 4.45 -3.25 7.66
CA GLY A 58 4.08 -2.15 8.54
C GLY A 58 2.72 -1.52 8.22
N LEU A 59 2.51 -0.33 8.77
CA LEU A 59 1.33 0.52 8.58
C LEU A 59 1.78 1.90 8.08
N PRO A 60 1.31 2.36 6.91
CA PRO A 60 1.68 3.64 6.30
C PRO A 60 0.91 4.79 6.97
N TYR A 61 1.18 5.02 8.25
CA TYR A 61 0.65 6.18 8.96
C TYR A 61 1.20 7.47 8.36
N MET A 62 0.32 8.46 8.22
CA MET A 62 0.73 9.81 7.86
C MET A 62 1.55 10.43 9.00
N ASN A 63 2.33 11.47 8.70
CA ASN A 63 3.07 12.15 9.75
C ASN A 63 2.11 12.83 10.75
N SER A 64 2.12 12.39 12.01
CA SER A 64 1.33 13.01 13.08
C SER A 64 1.79 14.41 13.44
N GLU A 65 3.04 14.77 13.10
CA GLU A 65 3.61 16.07 13.40
C GLU A 65 3.24 17.15 12.38
N ASP A 66 2.65 16.76 11.25
CA ASP A 66 2.17 17.69 10.24
C ASP A 66 1.05 18.58 10.79
N ILE A 67 1.18 19.90 10.56
CA ILE A 67 0.27 20.91 11.09
C ILE A 67 -1.16 20.69 10.56
N ILE A 68 -1.30 20.36 9.28
CA ILE A 68 -2.60 20.13 8.63
C ILE A 68 -3.23 18.88 9.26
N MET A 69 -2.45 17.84 9.49
CA MET A 69 -2.96 16.62 10.11
C MET A 69 -3.39 16.87 11.56
N LYS A 70 -2.59 17.56 12.36
CA LYS A 70 -2.92 17.91 13.75
C LYS A 70 -4.22 18.69 13.84
N GLU A 71 -4.40 19.70 13.00
CA GLU A 71 -5.60 20.53 13.02
C GLU A 71 -6.83 19.74 12.58
N LYS A 72 -6.68 18.88 11.56
CA LYS A 72 -7.75 17.98 11.13
C LYS A 72 -8.17 17.02 12.25
N LEU A 73 -7.21 16.45 12.98
CA LEU A 73 -7.49 15.55 14.10
C LEU A 73 -8.24 16.26 15.24
N LYS A 74 -7.84 17.49 15.58
CA LYS A 74 -8.55 18.32 16.56
C LYS A 74 -9.98 18.62 16.14
N PHE A 75 -10.19 19.02 14.88
CA PHE A 75 -11.51 19.26 14.32
C PHE A 75 -12.39 18.00 14.37
N MET A 76 -11.83 16.85 13.98
CA MET A 76 -12.58 15.60 14.08
C MET A 76 -13.02 15.34 15.53
N GLN A 77 -12.12 15.55 16.50
CA GLN A 77 -12.42 15.33 17.92
C GLN A 77 -13.46 16.30 18.48
N SER A 78 -13.46 17.57 18.06
CA SER A 78 -14.44 18.55 18.50
C SER A 78 -15.84 18.24 17.98
N GLU A 79 -15.95 17.91 16.69
CA GLU A 79 -17.25 17.72 16.03
C GLU A 79 -17.86 16.33 16.24
N PHE A 80 -17.02 15.29 16.27
CA PHE A 80 -17.47 13.89 16.24
C PHE A 80 -17.08 13.10 17.50
N GLY A 81 -16.54 13.78 18.52
CA GLY A 81 -16.19 13.22 19.82
C GLY A 81 -14.74 12.73 19.95
N PRO A 82 -14.27 12.47 21.18
CA PRO A 82 -12.84 12.36 21.49
C PRO A 82 -12.08 11.23 20.78
N ARG A 83 -12.76 10.19 20.28
CA ARG A 83 -12.13 9.05 19.59
C ARG A 83 -12.07 9.19 18.07
N SER A 84 -12.85 10.10 17.49
CA SER A 84 -13.00 10.24 16.03
C SER A 84 -11.68 10.59 15.33
N GLY A 85 -10.78 11.33 15.99
CA GLY A 85 -9.46 11.64 15.44
C GLY A 85 -8.60 10.39 15.26
N VAL A 86 -8.58 9.49 16.26
CA VAL A 86 -7.85 8.22 16.16
C VAL A 86 -8.45 7.33 15.09
N GLU A 87 -9.78 7.23 15.05
CA GLU A 87 -10.49 6.45 14.04
C GLU A 87 -10.23 7.00 12.62
N TYR A 88 -10.25 8.32 12.44
CA TYR A 88 -9.90 8.96 11.16
C TYR A 88 -8.45 8.67 10.73
N TYR A 89 -7.51 8.72 11.68
CA TYR A 89 -6.10 8.44 11.41
C TYR A 89 -5.85 6.97 11.03
N GLU A 90 -6.45 6.03 11.76
CA GLU A 90 -6.41 4.60 11.45
C GLU A 90 -7.10 4.31 10.11
N ALA A 91 -8.26 4.91 9.84
CA ALA A 91 -8.98 4.75 8.58
C ALA A 91 -8.17 5.26 7.39
N LYS A 92 -7.49 6.41 7.50
CA LYS A 92 -6.63 6.93 6.43
C LYS A 92 -5.45 6.01 6.11
N CYS A 93 -4.84 5.42 7.14
CA CYS A 93 -3.79 4.41 6.98
C CYS A 93 -4.31 3.18 6.21
N MET A 94 -5.48 2.65 6.61
CA MET A 94 -6.09 1.50 5.94
C MET A 94 -6.56 1.81 4.52
N HIS A 95 -7.04 3.03 4.26
CA HIS A 95 -7.37 3.45 2.90
C HIS A 95 -6.15 3.41 1.98
N ALA A 96 -4.98 3.86 2.43
CA ALA A 96 -3.76 3.81 1.63
C ALA A 96 -3.32 2.36 1.31
N ILE A 97 -3.44 1.46 2.30
CA ILE A 97 -3.17 0.02 2.09
C ILE A 97 -4.17 -0.57 1.09
N ASN A 98 -5.46 -0.34 1.27
CA ASN A 98 -6.50 -0.89 0.41
C ASN A 98 -6.39 -0.36 -1.03
N GLN A 99 -5.98 0.91 -1.21
CA GLN A 99 -5.68 1.48 -2.52
C GLN A 99 -4.50 0.77 -3.20
N SER A 100 -3.48 0.39 -2.44
CA SER A 100 -2.31 -0.32 -2.96
C SER A 100 -2.63 -1.79 -3.28
N VAL A 101 -3.34 -2.47 -2.38
CA VAL A 101 -3.71 -3.89 -2.49
C VAL A 101 -4.79 -4.12 -3.55
N GLY A 102 -5.77 -3.22 -3.67
CA GLY A 102 -6.85 -3.32 -4.64
C GLY A 102 -6.39 -3.27 -6.10
N ARG A 103 -5.13 -2.91 -6.36
CA ARG A 103 -4.51 -2.93 -7.70
C ARG A 103 -4.05 -4.32 -8.14
N ALA A 104 -3.96 -5.26 -7.19
CA ALA A 104 -3.54 -6.64 -7.44
C ALA A 104 -4.71 -7.62 -7.59
N ILE A 105 -5.93 -7.27 -7.15
CA ILE A 105 -7.15 -8.08 -7.31
C ILE A 105 -8.17 -7.22 -8.03
N ARG A 106 -8.38 -7.45 -9.33
CA ARG A 106 -9.14 -6.50 -10.17
C ARG A 106 -10.48 -6.98 -10.65
N HIS A 107 -10.63 -8.28 -10.87
CA HIS A 107 -11.83 -8.85 -11.41
C HIS A 107 -12.11 -10.20 -10.78
N ARG A 108 -13.34 -10.70 -10.96
CA ARG A 108 -13.84 -11.96 -10.38
C ARG A 108 -13.03 -13.22 -10.70
N ASN A 109 -12.14 -13.16 -11.69
CA ASN A 109 -11.30 -14.28 -12.13
C ASN A 109 -9.82 -14.06 -11.80
N ASP A 110 -9.49 -12.99 -11.08
CA ASP A 110 -8.14 -12.66 -10.68
C ASP A 110 -7.88 -13.13 -9.24
N TYR A 111 -6.64 -13.48 -8.93
CA TYR A 111 -6.25 -13.88 -7.59
C TYR A 111 -4.89 -13.31 -7.21
N ALA A 112 -4.78 -12.87 -5.97
CA ALA A 112 -3.53 -12.49 -5.35
C ALA A 112 -3.56 -12.88 -3.86
N ALA A 113 -2.41 -13.33 -3.36
CA ALA A 113 -2.19 -13.50 -1.93
C ALA A 113 -1.76 -12.16 -1.32
N ILE A 114 -2.49 -11.68 -0.31
CA ILE A 114 -2.15 -10.46 0.42
C ILE A 114 -1.56 -10.85 1.78
N VAL A 115 -0.33 -10.45 2.04
CA VAL A 115 0.39 -10.74 3.29
C VAL A 115 0.62 -9.43 4.03
N LEU A 116 -0.03 -9.29 5.18
CA LEU A 116 0.10 -8.12 6.05
C LEU A 116 1.10 -8.43 7.18
N ILE A 117 2.23 -7.74 7.19
CA ILE A 117 3.32 -7.96 8.14
C ILE A 117 3.38 -6.79 9.12
N ASP A 118 2.55 -6.88 10.18
CA ASP A 118 2.63 -6.05 11.39
C ASP A 118 1.76 -6.65 12.50
N VAL A 119 2.20 -6.62 13.76
CA VAL A 119 1.39 -7.11 14.89
C VAL A 119 0.12 -6.28 15.08
N ARG A 120 0.12 -5.00 14.68
CA ARG A 120 -1.00 -4.06 14.81
C ARG A 120 -2.20 -4.46 13.95
N TYR A 121 -2.02 -5.23 12.87
CA TYR A 121 -3.14 -5.79 12.11
C TYR A 121 -4.02 -6.75 12.95
N LYS A 122 -3.56 -7.23 14.11
CA LYS A 122 -4.42 -7.99 15.04
C LYS A 122 -5.46 -7.13 15.76
N ASN A 123 -5.31 -5.80 15.75
CA ASN A 123 -6.25 -4.90 16.40
C ASN A 123 -7.55 -4.82 15.59
N ARG A 124 -8.70 -5.08 16.24
CA ARG A 124 -10.04 -5.04 15.63
C ARG A 124 -10.41 -3.67 15.04
N ARG A 125 -9.69 -2.60 15.39
CA ARG A 125 -9.91 -1.28 14.79
C ARG A 125 -9.29 -1.13 13.40
N ILE A 126 -8.23 -1.91 13.12
CA ILE A 126 -7.43 -1.82 11.90
C ILE A 126 -7.97 -2.78 10.84
N VAL A 127 -8.37 -3.99 11.24
CA VAL A 127 -9.02 -4.96 10.35
C VAL A 127 -10.52 -4.95 10.66
N LYS A 128 -11.24 -4.09 9.94
CA LYS A 128 -12.71 -4.07 9.89
C LYS A 128 -13.17 -4.32 8.46
#